data_AF-A0A964LHL1-F1
#
_entry.id   AF-A0A964LHL1-F1
#
_cell.length_a   1.000
_cell.length_b   1.000
_cell.length_c   1.000
_cell.angle_alpha   90.00
_cell.angle_beta   90.00
_cell.angle_gamma   90.00
#
_symmetry.space_group_name_H-M   'P 1'
#
loop_
_entity.id
_entity.type
_entity.pdbx_description
1 polymer ?
#
loop_
_entity_poly.entity_id
_entity_poly.type
_entity_poly.pdbx_seq_one_letter_code
_entity_poly.pdbx_strand_id
1 'polypeptide(L)' 'MTEMLTTEGYEQTKEKLRDLEARLAGIEKRTDLEPNHIESVRRSYRMMMREYIREIKLYEAKHKSLPSA' A
#
# COMPACT_ATOMS: atom_id res chain seq x y z
N MET A 1 17.22 2.39 -10.42
CA MET A 1 16.79 3.73 -9.96
C MET A 1 15.31 3.63 -9.69
N THR A 2 14.86 3.80 -8.44
CA THR A 2 13.43 3.94 -8.18
C THR A 2 13.07 5.37 -8.57
N GLU A 3 12.46 5.53 -9.73
CA GLU A 3 11.88 6.83 -10.10
C GLU A 3 10.93 7.24 -8.98
N MET A 4 11.15 8.43 -8.45
CA MET A 4 10.35 8.92 -7.34
C MET A 4 8.94 9.22 -7.83
N LEU A 5 7.94 8.93 -7.00
CA LEU A 5 6.56 9.25 -7.32
C LEU A 5 6.41 10.74 -7.67
N THR A 6 5.68 11.02 -8.75
CA THR A 6 5.11 12.34 -9.01
C THR A 6 3.96 12.59 -8.02
N THR A 7 3.45 13.83 -7.95
CA THR A 7 2.26 14.12 -7.14
C THR A 7 1.07 13.23 -7.52
N GLU A 8 0.84 13.06 -8.82
CA GLU A 8 -0.20 12.16 -9.33
C GLU A 8 0.07 10.70 -8.93
N GLY A 9 1.32 10.24 -9.09
CA GLY A 9 1.74 8.90 -8.65
C GLY A 9 1.56 8.69 -7.14
N TYR A 10 1.79 9.72 -6.33
CA TYR A 10 1.55 9.69 -4.89
C TYR A 10 0.06 9.53 -4.54
N GLU A 11 -0.82 10.28 -5.19
CA GLU A 11 -2.27 10.16 -4.99
C GLU A 11 -2.81 8.82 -5.46
N GLN A 12 -2.35 8.34 -6.62
CA GLN A 12 -2.69 7.00 -7.13
C GLN A 12 -2.20 5.89 -6.19
N THR A 13 -0.98 5.98 -5.66
CA THR A 13 -0.46 4.98 -4.72
C THR A 13 -1.23 4.97 -3.41
N LYS A 14 -1.68 6.13 -2.90
CA LYS A 14 -2.59 6.21 -1.76
C LYS A 14 -3.94 5.55 -2.03
N GLU A 15 -4.52 5.76 -3.21
CA GLU A 15 -5.80 5.14 -3.59
C GLU A 15 -5.66 3.62 -3.70
N LYS A 16 -4.60 3.14 -4.37
CA LYS A 16 -4.28 1.71 -4.46
C LYS A 16 -4.09 1.08 -3.08
N LEU A 17 -3.41 1.78 -2.16
CA LEU A 17 -3.25 1.30 -0.79
C LEU A 17 -4.61 1.13 -0.09
N ARG A 18 -5.52 2.11 -0.21
CA ARG A 18 -6.86 2.05 0.36
C ARG A 18 -7.72 0.92 -0.23
N ASP A 19 -7.64 0.69 -1.54
CA ASP A 19 -8.31 -0.44 -2.19
C ASP A 19 -7.78 -1.78 -1.66
N LEU A 20 -6.45 -1.93 -1.52
CA LEU A 20 -5.86 -3.12 -0.94
C LEU A 20 -6.28 -3.35 0.52
N GLU A 21 -6.36 -2.29 1.33
CA GLU A 21 -6.87 -2.36 2.71
C GLU A 21 -8.32 -2.85 2.76
N ALA A 22 -9.19 -2.29 1.90
CA ALA A 22 -10.59 -2.70 1.83
C ALA A 22 -10.74 -4.16 1.39
N ARG A 23 -9.97 -4.59 0.39
CA ARG A 23 -9.95 -5.98 -0.09
C ARG A 23 -9.46 -6.95 0.98
N LEU A 24 -8.39 -6.60 1.69
CA LEU A 24 -7.86 -7.40 2.79
C LEU A 24 -8.90 -7.56 3.90
N ALA A 25 -9.55 -6.46 4.31
CA ALA A 25 -10.61 -6.50 5.30
C ALA A 25 -11.81 -7.37 4.84
N GLY A 26 -12.13 -7.37 3.55
CA GLY A 26 -13.14 -8.26 2.97
C GLY A 26 -12.73 -9.74 3.02
N ILE A 27 -11.47 -10.05 2.71
CA ILE A 27 -10.91 -11.41 2.81
C ILE A 27 -10.86 -11.89 4.27
N GLU A 28 -10.56 -11.00 5.21
CA GLU A 28 -10.50 -11.34 6.64
C GLU A 28 -11.87 -11.76 7.20
N LYS A 29 -12.96 -11.31 6.58
CA LYS A 29 -14.34 -11.67 6.94
C LYS A 29 -14.85 -12.91 6.22
N ARG A 30 -14.14 -13.43 5.22
CA ARG A 30 -14.53 -14.66 4.51
C ARG A 30 -14.25 -15.88 5.36
N THR A 31 -15.28 -16.71 5.52
CA THR A 31 -15.22 -18.00 6.22
C THR A 31 -15.35 -19.18 5.26
N ASP A 32 -15.60 -18.91 3.97
CA ASP A 32 -15.79 -19.90 2.90
C ASP A 32 -14.48 -20.42 2.30
N LEU A 33 -13.36 -19.76 2.58
CA LEU A 33 -12.05 -20.10 2.02
C LEU A 33 -11.25 -21.01 2.96
N GLU A 34 -10.43 -21.88 2.40
CA GLU A 34 -9.54 -22.74 3.19
C GLU A 34 -8.56 -21.89 4.03
N PRO A 35 -8.35 -22.21 5.33
CA PRO A 35 -7.53 -21.41 6.24
C PRO A 35 -6.12 -21.11 5.70
N ASN A 36 -5.45 -22.14 5.17
CA ASN A 36 -4.11 -22.00 4.59
C ASN A 36 -4.09 -21.06 3.38
N HIS A 37 -5.15 -21.07 2.57
CA HIS A 37 -5.28 -20.18 1.42
C HIS A 37 -5.48 -18.73 1.88
N ILE A 38 -6.35 -18.50 2.88
CA ILE A 38 -6.57 -17.18 3.46
C ILE A 38 -5.27 -16.60 4.02
N GLU A 39 -4.49 -17.39 4.77
CA GLU A 39 -3.23 -16.92 5.35
C GLU A 39 -2.21 -16.52 4.30
N SER A 40 -2.08 -17.32 3.23
CA SER A 40 -1.22 -17.00 2.09
C SER A 40 -1.63 -15.69 1.41
N VAL A 41 -2.93 -15.52 1.15
CA VAL A 41 -3.48 -14.30 0.56
C VAL A 41 -3.23 -13.09 1.48
N ARG A 42 -3.53 -13.20 2.77
CA ARG A 42 -3.27 -12.12 3.76
C ARG A 42 -1.81 -11.69 3.76
N ARG A 43 -0.88 -12.65 3.73
CA ARG A 43 0.56 -12.37 3.69
C ARG A 43 0.95 -11.61 2.43
N SER A 44 0.44 -12.01 1.27
CA SER A 44 0.71 -11.35 -0.01
C SER A 44 0.19 -9.91 -0.03
N TYR A 45 -1.05 -9.68 0.42
CA TYR A 45 -1.62 -8.33 0.54
C TYR A 45 -0.80 -7.43 1.47
N ARG A 46 -0.39 -7.95 2.64
CA ARG A 46 0.45 -7.20 3.59
C ARG A 46 1.83 -6.85 3.01
N MET A 47 2.41 -7.72 2.19
CA MET A 47 3.68 -7.41 1.52
C MET A 47 3.50 -6.27 0.51
N MET A 48 2.48 -6.33 -0.35
CA MET A 48 2.20 -5.26 -1.32
C MET A 48 1.90 -3.93 -0.64
N MET A 49 1.08 -3.93 0.41
CA MET A 49 0.79 -2.72 1.18
C MET A 49 2.05 -2.10 1.79
N ARG A 50 2.99 -2.94 2.27
CA ARG A 50 4.26 -2.46 2.83
C ARG A 50 5.11 -1.74 1.78
N GLU A 51 5.08 -2.19 0.53
CA GLU A 51 5.77 -1.54 -0.58
C GLU A 51 5.16 -0.16 -0.86
N TYR A 52 3.83 -0.06 -1.02
CA TYR A 52 3.16 1.22 -1.22
C TYR A 52 3.36 2.20 -0.06
N ILE A 53 3.28 1.72 1.19
CA ILE A 53 3.57 2.55 2.38
C ILE A 53 5.01 3.09 2.34
N ARG A 54 5.97 2.27 1.88
CA ARG A 54 7.36 2.71 1.75
C ARG A 54 7.48 3.80 0.69
N GLU A 55 6.85 3.64 -0.47
CA GLU A 55 6.89 4.64 -1.54
C GLU A 55 6.24 5.97 -1.13
N ILE A 56 5.09 5.92 -0.45
CA ILE A 56 4.42 7.09 0.15
C ILE A 56 5.37 7.79 1.12
N LYS A 57 5.97 7.07 2.06
CA LYS A 57 6.89 7.66 3.05
C LYS A 57 8.13 8.29 2.41
N LEU A 58 8.66 7.68 1.35
CA LEU A 58 9.79 8.25 0.61
C LEU A 58 9.41 9.57 -0.08
N TYR A 59 8.22 9.62 -0.69
CA TYR A 59 7.68 10.84 -1.26
C TYR A 59 7.47 11.92 -0.19
N GLU A 60 6.80 11.59 0.92
CA GLU A 60 6.53 12.51 2.02
C GLU A 60 7.82 13.04 2.66
N ALA A 61 8.83 12.19 2.85
CA ALA A 61 10.11 12.59 3.42
C ALA A 61 10.83 13.61 2.52
N LYS A 62 10.79 13.41 1.19
CA LYS A 62 11.37 14.33 0.23
C LYS A 62 10.62 15.67 0.22
N HIS A 63 9.29 15.65 0.23
CA HIS A 63 8.47 16.86 0.23
C HIS A 63 8.49 17.61 1.57
N LYS A 64 8.72 16.92 2.69
CA LYS A 64 9.01 17.58 3.99
C LYS A 64 10.41 18.19 4.07
N SER A 65 11.35 17.69 3.27
CA SER A 65 12.74 18.18 3.21
C SER A 65 12.94 19.35 2.24
N LEU A 66 11.89 19.77 1.53
CA LEU A 66 11.86 21.03 0.79
C LEU A 66 11.28 22.11 1.72
N PRO A 67 12.11 22.85 2.48
CA PRO A 67 11.61 24.06 3.13
C PRO A 67 11.09 25.00 2.03
N SER A 68 9.89 25.53 2.25
CA SER A 68 9.38 26.66 1.49
C SER A 68 10.44 27.77 1.49
N ALA A 69 11.04 28.00 0.33
CA ALA A 69 11.87 29.17 0.06
C ALA A 69 10.97 30.33 -0.36
#